data_AF-A0A1E4ZPJ5-F1
#
_entry.id   AF-A0A1E4ZPJ5-F1
#
_cell.length_a   1.000
_cell.length_b   1.000
_cell.length_c   1.000
_cell.angle_alpha   90.00
_cell.angle_beta   90.00
_cell.angle_gamma   90.00
#
_symmetry.space_group_name_H-M   'P 1'
#
loop_
_entity.id
_entity.type
_entity.pdbx_description
1 polymer ?
#
loop_
_entity_poly.entity_id
_entity_poly.type
_entity_poly.pdbx_seq_one_letter_code
_entity_poly.pdbx_strand_id
1 'polypeptide(L)'
;MSAGHVSGLFFYVVVCVCFALVCRAHAEPVYPYCQFTDSDTNSDGWGWENNQTCLVQGSEHDREPLNYPDCESRRSDPDGDGYGWENNQTCLVVLTKTDGHPPCVHDTSDPDGDGYGWEDNKTCIADGTRKDHPLCSPGITDPDGDGFGIENERICIVQRTTEFPDCSLIGSDPDGDGYGWENGNTCVVVTGKKKGDELTLEDITDVILVTGQSNVAAARTSFDAKLDQPHERVFAFTDNGWQIADLHQAWDLHGAPGNFSTTTPDREPNNSFAFHFGKSLARSRSNRVPAIIVAAASGKGIAHWDYNSDFYRILGNKVERALKHLPHKYSVDAVLWQQGENDWLYEGTADAGATGYTSKDSDEYRNYYAIKLNALIKNIRNELWGRSDTAFICGETRRAVGVNRRLMALNSDSDPLTGCVAATDLPKRADDPYGSHFSAEGLRQLGQRYANEYLQMPGR
;
A
#
# COMPACT_ATOMS: atom_id res chain seq x y z
N MET A 1 -23.41 -16.09 -58.86
CA MET A 1 -22.28 -16.63 -58.07
C MET A 1 -22.47 -16.15 -56.64
N SER A 2 -23.10 -17.00 -55.81
CA SER A 2 -22.54 -17.62 -54.57
C SER A 2 -22.74 -16.72 -53.33
N ALA A 3 -23.73 -16.98 -52.46
CA ALA A 3 -23.69 -17.82 -51.23
C ALA A 3 -22.74 -17.26 -50.15
N GLY A 4 -23.02 -17.18 -48.84
CA GLY A 4 -24.08 -17.67 -47.94
C GLY A 4 -23.60 -17.54 -46.47
N HIS A 5 -24.45 -17.96 -45.50
CA HIS A 5 -24.20 -18.30 -44.08
C HIS A 5 -24.03 -17.20 -43.00
N VAL A 6 -24.36 -17.36 -41.69
CA VAL A 6 -25.44 -17.97 -40.86
C VAL A 6 -24.97 -17.95 -39.36
N SER A 7 -25.89 -17.68 -38.41
CA SER A 7 -25.91 -18.01 -36.94
C SER A 7 -24.88 -17.39 -35.98
N GLY A 8 -25.12 -17.19 -34.67
CA GLY A 8 -26.23 -17.49 -33.75
C GLY A 8 -25.85 -17.04 -32.32
N LEU A 9 -26.83 -16.70 -31.47
CA LEU A 9 -26.61 -16.18 -30.10
C LEU A 9 -27.23 -17.14 -29.06
N PHE A 10 -26.44 -17.55 -28.06
CA PHE A 10 -26.88 -18.33 -26.88
C PHE A 10 -26.92 -17.42 -25.65
N PHE A 11 -27.99 -17.51 -24.85
CA PHE A 11 -28.12 -16.89 -23.53
C PHE A 11 -28.01 -17.97 -22.44
N TYR A 12 -27.21 -17.72 -21.41
CA TYR A 12 -27.24 -18.45 -20.15
C TYR A 12 -27.55 -17.47 -19.01
N VAL A 13 -28.52 -17.84 -18.16
CA VAL A 13 -28.86 -17.15 -16.92
C VAL A 13 -28.40 -18.04 -15.77
N VAL A 14 -27.61 -17.48 -14.85
CA VAL A 14 -27.29 -18.12 -13.56
C VAL A 14 -27.60 -17.14 -12.44
N VAL A 15 -28.44 -17.59 -11.51
CA VAL A 15 -28.82 -16.91 -10.27
C VAL A 15 -27.95 -17.48 -9.15
N CYS A 16 -27.41 -16.65 -8.26
CA CYS A 16 -26.84 -17.13 -7.00
C CYS A 16 -27.08 -16.16 -5.83
N VAL A 17 -27.30 -16.75 -4.67
CA VAL A 17 -27.87 -16.21 -3.42
C VAL A 17 -26.76 -15.73 -2.47
N CYS A 18 -26.99 -14.62 -1.75
CA CYS A 18 -26.08 -14.10 -0.71
C CYS A 18 -26.47 -14.55 0.70
N PHE A 19 -25.47 -14.88 1.52
CA PHE A 19 -25.54 -14.96 2.99
C PHE A 19 -24.60 -13.90 3.60
N ALA A 20 -25.03 -13.23 4.67
CA ALA A 20 -24.28 -12.19 5.38
C ALA A 20 -23.83 -12.69 6.77
N LEU A 21 -22.63 -12.27 7.21
CA LEU A 21 -22.15 -12.44 8.59
C LEU A 21 -21.47 -11.15 9.08
N VAL A 22 -21.65 -10.85 10.37
CA VAL A 22 -21.25 -9.61 11.09
C VAL A 22 -20.12 -9.93 12.07
N CYS A 23 -19.13 -9.03 12.23
CA CYS A 23 -18.09 -9.11 13.29
C CYS A 23 -17.99 -7.83 14.13
N ARG A 24 -17.53 -8.00 15.39
CA ARG A 24 -17.50 -7.06 16.55
C ARG A 24 -16.04 -6.88 17.04
N ALA A 25 -15.69 -5.74 17.66
CA ALA A 25 -14.32 -5.39 18.11
C ALA A 25 -14.16 -5.32 19.67
N HIS A 26 -12.92 -5.41 20.19
CA HIS A 26 -12.52 -5.45 21.62
C HIS A 26 -11.66 -4.22 22.07
N ALA A 27 -11.65 -3.90 23.37
CA ALA A 27 -10.99 -2.76 24.04
C ALA A 27 -10.14 -3.19 25.28
N GLU A 28 -9.19 -2.35 25.72
CA GLU A 28 -8.17 -2.60 26.79
C GLU A 28 -8.67 -2.48 28.26
N PRO A 29 -7.99 -3.10 29.25
CA PRO A 29 -8.47 -3.22 30.64
C PRO A 29 -8.15 -2.01 31.55
N VAL A 30 -9.02 -1.76 32.54
CA VAL A 30 -8.93 -0.70 33.56
C VAL A 30 -9.02 -1.33 34.96
N TYR A 31 -8.05 -1.04 35.85
CA TYR A 31 -8.00 -1.59 37.22
C TYR A 31 -8.89 -0.82 38.23
N PRO A 32 -9.42 -1.50 39.27
CA PRO A 32 -10.27 -0.89 40.30
C PRO A 32 -9.48 -0.29 41.49
N TYR A 33 -10.10 0.64 42.23
CA TYR A 33 -9.57 1.18 43.49
C TYR A 33 -9.88 0.26 44.68
N CYS A 34 -8.96 0.20 45.66
CA CYS A 34 -9.20 -0.55 46.90
C CYS A 34 -10.31 0.08 47.73
N GLN A 35 -11.06 -0.76 48.42
CA GLN A 35 -12.14 -0.35 49.29
C GLN A 35 -11.64 0.11 50.67
N PHE A 36 -10.52 -0.43 51.14
CA PHE A 36 -9.95 -0.15 52.45
C PHE A 36 -8.51 0.37 52.35
N THR A 37 -8.17 1.39 53.13
CA THR A 37 -6.84 2.02 53.12
C THR A 37 -5.78 1.17 53.81
N ASP A 38 -6.19 0.26 54.68
CA ASP A 38 -5.38 -0.69 55.43
C ASP A 38 -5.02 -1.96 54.65
N SER A 39 -5.51 -2.08 53.41
CA SER A 39 -5.08 -3.12 52.45
C SER A 39 -3.67 -2.89 51.93
N ASP A 40 -3.15 -1.67 52.06
CA ASP A 40 -1.75 -1.31 51.81
C ASP A 40 -0.92 -1.47 53.10
N THR A 41 -0.64 -2.73 53.43
CA THR A 41 0.04 -3.10 54.68
C THR A 41 1.52 -2.67 54.75
N ASN A 42 2.13 -2.36 53.61
CA ASN A 42 3.53 -1.95 53.49
C ASN A 42 3.69 -0.47 53.09
N SER A 43 2.58 0.26 52.90
CA SER A 43 2.54 1.69 52.53
C SER A 43 3.12 1.99 51.13
N ASP A 44 2.98 1.07 50.18
CA ASP A 44 3.43 1.22 48.79
C ASP A 44 2.35 1.76 47.83
N GLY A 45 1.13 1.96 48.32
CA GLY A 45 0.02 2.53 47.57
C GLY A 45 -0.82 1.55 46.76
N TRP A 46 -0.51 0.26 46.81
CA TRP A 46 -1.33 -0.82 46.27
C TRP A 46 -1.85 -1.71 47.39
N GLY A 47 -3.01 -2.33 47.14
CA GLY A 47 -3.60 -3.28 48.07
C GLY A 47 -4.07 -4.52 47.34
N TRP A 48 -4.25 -5.60 48.09
CA TRP A 48 -4.85 -6.83 47.60
C TRP A 48 -6.21 -7.03 48.26
N GLU A 49 -7.29 -6.90 47.48
CA GLU A 49 -8.65 -7.09 47.96
C GLU A 49 -9.46 -7.89 46.94
N ASN A 50 -10.35 -8.77 47.43
CA ASN A 50 -11.25 -9.52 46.56
C ASN A 50 -10.54 -10.30 45.44
N ASN A 51 -9.35 -10.79 45.73
CA ASN A 51 -8.57 -11.65 44.84
C ASN A 51 -8.11 -10.96 43.54
N GLN A 52 -7.89 -9.64 43.60
CA GLN A 52 -7.33 -8.85 42.52
C GLN A 52 -6.51 -7.68 43.10
N THR A 53 -5.57 -7.18 42.30
CA THR A 53 -4.81 -5.98 42.62
C THR A 53 -5.69 -4.73 42.52
N CYS A 54 -5.59 -3.84 43.50
CA CYS A 54 -6.31 -2.58 43.52
C CYS A 54 -5.41 -1.40 43.93
N LEU A 55 -5.74 -0.20 43.44
CA LEU A 55 -5.00 1.02 43.77
C LEU A 55 -5.57 1.66 45.04
N VAL A 56 -4.77 1.92 46.07
CA VAL A 56 -5.24 2.59 47.29
C VAL A 56 -5.37 4.09 47.06
N GLN A 57 -6.57 4.62 47.26
CA GLN A 57 -6.91 6.00 46.91
C GLN A 57 -6.15 7.00 47.80
N GLY A 58 -5.34 7.88 47.18
CA GLY A 58 -4.57 8.92 47.85
C GLY A 58 -3.13 8.55 48.21
N SER A 59 -2.64 7.39 47.75
CA SER A 59 -1.23 7.01 47.89
C SER A 59 -0.32 7.83 46.95
N GLU A 60 0.98 7.86 47.27
CA GLU A 60 2.00 8.56 46.48
C GLU A 60 2.13 7.98 45.05
N HIS A 61 1.61 6.77 44.81
CA HIS A 61 1.57 6.06 43.51
C HIS A 61 0.39 6.41 42.60
N ASP A 62 -0.52 7.30 43.02
CA ASP A 62 -1.54 7.89 42.13
C ASP A 62 -0.89 8.82 41.06
N ARG A 63 0.44 9.06 41.08
CA ARG A 63 1.09 10.11 40.26
C ARG A 63 2.48 9.86 39.62
N GLU A 64 3.18 8.74 39.80
CA GLU A 64 4.49 8.50 39.14
C GLU A 64 4.66 7.01 38.73
N PRO A 65 5.44 6.68 37.66
CA PRO A 65 5.62 5.31 37.18
C PRO A 65 6.60 4.49 38.03
N LEU A 66 6.23 3.23 38.31
CA LEU A 66 6.77 2.40 39.39
C LEU A 66 7.86 1.44 38.92
N ASN A 67 8.85 1.23 39.80
CA ASN A 67 9.98 0.32 39.59
C ASN A 67 9.86 -0.85 40.57
N TYR A 68 9.31 -1.97 40.10
CA TYR A 68 9.11 -3.19 40.89
C TYR A 68 10.30 -4.14 40.77
N PRO A 69 10.66 -4.90 41.82
CA PRO A 69 11.61 -6.01 41.72
C PRO A 69 10.99 -7.21 40.99
N ASP A 70 11.82 -8.05 40.36
CA ASP A 70 11.34 -9.28 39.69
C ASP A 70 10.92 -10.35 40.72
N CYS A 71 9.85 -11.10 40.44
CA CYS A 71 9.46 -12.24 41.27
C CYS A 71 10.47 -13.39 41.12
N GLU A 72 10.79 -14.05 42.22
CA GLU A 72 11.64 -15.24 42.27
C GLU A 72 10.91 -16.48 41.73
N SER A 73 9.57 -16.52 41.80
CA SER A 73 8.75 -17.59 41.26
C SER A 73 7.57 -17.09 40.41
N ARG A 74 7.36 -17.72 39.25
CA ARG A 74 6.24 -17.44 38.35
C ARG A 74 4.88 -17.85 38.91
N ARG A 75 4.82 -18.71 39.95
CA ARG A 75 3.56 -19.09 40.61
C ARG A 75 2.93 -17.98 41.44
N SER A 76 3.63 -16.86 41.57
CA SER A 76 3.23 -15.76 42.42
C SER A 76 2.31 -14.75 41.72
N ASP A 77 2.05 -14.97 40.43
CA ASP A 77 1.02 -14.34 39.59
C ASP A 77 -0.01 -15.42 39.17
N PRO A 78 -0.97 -15.79 40.04
CA PRO A 78 -1.92 -16.87 39.76
C PRO A 78 -2.98 -16.50 38.72
N ASP A 79 -3.21 -15.21 38.49
CA ASP A 79 -4.20 -14.64 37.59
C ASP A 79 -3.62 -14.20 36.23
N GLY A 80 -2.30 -14.19 36.10
CA GLY A 80 -1.57 -14.00 34.84
C GLY A 80 -1.54 -12.56 34.34
N ASP A 81 -1.66 -11.57 35.24
CA ASP A 81 -1.73 -10.15 34.87
C ASP A 81 -0.36 -9.49 34.72
N GLY A 82 0.72 -10.23 34.99
CA GLY A 82 2.11 -9.81 34.89
C GLY A 82 2.71 -9.33 36.21
N TYR A 83 1.94 -9.31 37.30
CA TYR A 83 2.40 -8.93 38.64
C TYR A 83 2.13 -10.06 39.62
N GLY A 84 3.09 -10.32 40.50
CA GLY A 84 2.97 -11.32 41.54
C GLY A 84 3.21 -10.75 42.93
N TRP A 85 2.88 -11.53 43.96
CA TRP A 85 3.13 -11.16 45.36
C TRP A 85 4.11 -12.14 46.02
N GLU A 86 5.32 -11.67 46.34
CA GLU A 86 6.35 -12.44 47.03
C GLU A 86 7.09 -11.59 48.04
N ASN A 87 7.63 -12.21 49.09
CA ASN A 87 8.48 -11.53 50.07
C ASN A 87 7.86 -10.23 50.63
N ASN A 88 6.53 -10.21 50.80
CA ASN A 88 5.76 -9.08 51.32
C ASN A 88 5.75 -7.81 50.45
N GLN A 89 5.94 -7.93 49.14
CA GLN A 89 5.83 -6.83 48.19
C GLN A 89 5.29 -7.31 46.83
N THR A 90 4.74 -6.39 46.05
CA THR A 90 4.42 -6.63 44.64
C THR A 90 5.73 -6.73 43.85
N CYS A 91 5.84 -7.77 43.04
CA CYS A 91 6.97 -8.01 42.16
C CYS A 91 6.49 -8.19 40.72
N LEU A 92 7.34 -7.87 39.75
CA LEU A 92 7.04 -8.09 38.34
C LEU A 92 7.29 -9.57 38.02
N VAL A 93 6.27 -10.30 37.59
CA VAL A 93 6.52 -11.62 37.02
C VAL A 93 7.02 -11.37 35.61
N VAL A 94 8.35 -11.42 35.42
CA VAL A 94 8.97 -11.28 34.12
C VAL A 94 8.60 -12.48 33.27
N LEU A 95 7.45 -12.36 32.59
CA LEU A 95 7.15 -13.10 31.39
C LEU A 95 8.12 -12.53 30.34
N THR A 96 9.29 -13.15 30.19
CA THR A 96 9.99 -13.06 28.91
C THR A 96 8.95 -13.38 27.86
N LYS A 97 8.48 -12.40 27.08
CA LYS A 97 7.40 -12.53 26.11
C LYS A 97 7.49 -13.90 25.44
N THR A 98 6.67 -14.82 25.90
CA THR A 98 6.60 -16.17 25.38
C THR A 98 5.59 -16.16 24.25
N ASP A 99 5.85 -16.97 23.23
CA ASP A 99 5.24 -16.93 21.90
C ASP A 99 3.76 -17.39 21.87
N GLY A 100 2.95 -17.00 22.86
CA GLY A 100 1.53 -17.35 22.95
C GLY A 100 1.24 -18.79 23.41
N HIS A 101 2.27 -19.55 23.79
CA HIS A 101 2.12 -20.94 24.23
C HIS A 101 1.95 -21.06 25.76
N PRO A 102 1.01 -21.90 26.25
CA PRO A 102 0.83 -22.15 27.68
C PRO A 102 2.01 -22.97 28.27
N PRO A 103 2.27 -22.92 29.58
CA PRO A 103 3.29 -23.76 30.21
C PRO A 103 2.90 -25.25 30.15
N CYS A 104 3.90 -26.14 30.06
CA CYS A 104 3.67 -27.57 30.14
C CYS A 104 3.25 -27.97 31.56
N VAL A 105 2.32 -28.91 31.65
CA VAL A 105 1.81 -29.46 32.91
C VAL A 105 2.74 -30.54 33.46
N HIS A 106 3.50 -31.22 32.59
CA HIS A 106 4.43 -32.28 32.94
C HIS A 106 5.84 -32.05 32.41
N ASP A 107 6.84 -32.24 33.28
CA ASP A 107 8.27 -32.10 32.97
C ASP A 107 8.78 -33.14 31.96
N THR A 108 8.00 -34.19 31.66
CA THR A 108 8.32 -35.21 30.64
C THR A 108 7.90 -34.80 29.23
N SER A 109 7.24 -33.66 29.09
CA SER A 109 6.64 -33.26 27.82
C SER A 109 7.63 -32.57 26.88
N ASP A 110 8.84 -32.29 27.37
CA ASP A 110 10.05 -31.86 26.65
C ASP A 110 11.15 -32.93 26.84
N PRO A 111 11.08 -34.06 26.10
CA PRO A 111 12.01 -35.17 26.27
C PRO A 111 13.42 -34.87 25.75
N ASP A 112 13.57 -33.87 24.89
CA ASP A 112 14.80 -33.42 24.23
C ASP A 112 15.45 -32.23 24.93
N GLY A 113 14.75 -31.56 25.84
CA GLY A 113 15.25 -30.50 26.70
C GLY A 113 15.46 -29.20 25.95
N ASP A 114 14.67 -28.89 24.93
CA ASP A 114 14.79 -27.67 24.12
C ASP A 114 14.03 -26.46 24.72
N GLY A 115 13.27 -26.69 25.80
CA GLY A 115 12.45 -25.71 26.49
C GLY A 115 11.00 -25.64 26.00
N TYR A 116 10.59 -26.48 25.05
CA TYR A 116 9.23 -26.62 24.55
C TYR A 116 8.78 -28.08 24.64
N GLY A 117 7.52 -28.28 25.00
CA GLY A 117 6.92 -29.60 25.06
C GLY A 117 5.61 -29.69 24.29
N TRP A 118 5.08 -30.91 24.16
CA TRP A 118 3.80 -31.15 23.49
C TRP A 118 2.79 -31.86 24.39
N GLU A 119 1.70 -31.18 24.73
CA GLU A 119 0.61 -31.70 25.57
C GLU A 119 -0.75 -31.26 25.04
N ASP A 120 -1.78 -32.10 25.18
CA ASP A 120 -3.16 -31.76 24.82
C ASP A 120 -3.34 -31.14 23.41
N ASN A 121 -2.60 -31.64 22.41
CA ASN A 121 -2.58 -31.17 21.02
C ASN A 121 -2.15 -29.70 20.85
N LYS A 122 -1.30 -29.19 21.73
CA LYS A 122 -0.73 -27.85 21.62
C LYS A 122 0.72 -27.84 22.11
N THR A 123 1.53 -26.98 21.50
CA THR A 123 2.86 -26.67 22.03
C THR A 123 2.72 -25.97 23.38
N CYS A 124 3.51 -26.42 24.34
CA CYS A 124 3.62 -25.84 25.67
C CYS A 124 5.09 -25.52 25.98
N ILE A 125 5.35 -24.71 26.99
CA ILE A 125 6.73 -24.31 27.36
C ILE A 125 7.18 -25.11 28.58
N ALA A 126 8.25 -25.89 28.44
CA ALA A 126 8.80 -26.71 29.50
C ALA A 126 9.88 -25.93 30.27
N ASP A 127 9.81 -26.00 31.60
CA ASP A 127 10.66 -25.18 32.47
C ASP A 127 11.99 -25.89 32.75
N GLY A 128 13.11 -25.36 32.24
CA GLY A 128 14.44 -25.79 32.75
C GLY A 128 15.67 -25.74 31.85
N THR A 129 15.59 -25.48 30.54
CA THR A 129 16.75 -25.74 29.66
C THR A 129 17.02 -24.63 28.64
N ARG A 130 17.57 -23.50 29.11
CA ARG A 130 18.44 -22.67 28.26
C ARG A 130 19.80 -22.52 28.94
N LYS A 131 20.72 -23.44 28.65
CA LYS A 131 22.16 -23.24 28.89
C LYS A 131 22.97 -23.60 27.64
N ASP A 132 23.44 -22.53 26.98
CA ASP A 132 24.65 -22.43 26.19
C ASP A 132 24.89 -23.53 25.13
N HIS A 133 24.20 -23.42 23.99
CA HIS A 133 24.57 -24.18 22.78
C HIS A 133 25.72 -23.49 22.03
N PRO A 134 26.81 -24.21 21.67
CA PRO A 134 27.92 -23.67 20.88
C PRO A 134 27.52 -23.40 19.41
N LEU A 135 28.31 -22.63 18.65
CA LEU A 135 28.07 -22.45 17.21
C LEU A 135 28.44 -23.72 16.42
N CYS A 136 27.64 -24.10 15.42
CA CYS A 136 27.95 -25.24 14.54
C CYS A 136 29.14 -24.94 13.61
N SER A 137 29.92 -25.96 13.27
CA SER A 137 30.93 -25.91 12.21
C SER A 137 30.30 -25.59 10.84
N PRO A 138 30.99 -24.87 9.95
CA PRO A 138 30.48 -24.57 8.61
C PRO A 138 30.11 -25.85 7.83
N GLY A 139 28.86 -25.93 7.34
CA GLY A 139 28.36 -27.06 6.54
C GLY A 139 27.36 -27.99 7.24
N ILE A 140 27.01 -27.73 8.51
CA ILE A 140 25.88 -28.40 9.18
C ILE A 140 24.56 -27.76 8.71
N THR A 141 23.64 -28.60 8.21
CA THR A 141 22.28 -28.21 7.80
C THR A 141 21.37 -28.15 9.03
N ASP A 142 20.64 -27.04 9.18
CA ASP A 142 19.49 -26.84 10.08
C ASP A 142 18.27 -27.42 9.36
N PRO A 143 17.87 -28.67 9.64
CA PRO A 143 16.84 -29.32 8.85
C PRO A 143 15.55 -28.55 8.97
N ASP A 144 15.07 -28.31 10.20
CA ASP A 144 13.77 -27.69 10.63
C ASP A 144 13.70 -26.18 10.39
N GLY A 145 14.84 -25.50 10.24
CA GLY A 145 14.90 -24.05 10.06
C GLY A 145 14.65 -23.26 11.35
N ASP A 146 14.79 -23.90 12.51
CA ASP A 146 14.55 -23.29 13.82
C ASP A 146 15.77 -22.49 14.33
N GLY A 147 16.89 -22.53 13.61
CA GLY A 147 18.15 -21.87 13.94
C GLY A 147 19.17 -22.78 14.64
N PHE A 148 18.86 -24.06 14.83
CA PHE A 148 19.71 -25.03 15.51
C PHE A 148 20.14 -26.19 14.59
N GLY A 149 21.22 -26.85 14.95
CA GLY A 149 21.78 -27.99 14.21
C GLY A 149 22.38 -29.00 15.17
N ILE A 150 22.54 -30.24 14.73
CA ILE A 150 23.16 -31.29 15.53
C ILE A 150 24.58 -31.56 15.01
N GLU A 151 25.58 -31.27 15.84
CA GLU A 151 26.98 -31.55 15.56
C GLU A 151 27.60 -32.35 16.72
N ASN A 152 28.19 -33.50 16.41
CA ASN A 152 28.81 -34.39 17.41
C ASN A 152 27.86 -34.74 18.58
N GLU A 153 26.60 -35.06 18.28
CA GLU A 153 25.56 -35.43 19.27
C GLU A 153 25.21 -34.29 20.25
N ARG A 154 25.48 -33.03 19.87
CA ARG A 154 25.09 -31.85 20.64
C ARG A 154 24.36 -30.85 19.76
N ILE A 155 23.35 -30.19 20.33
CA ILE A 155 22.68 -29.06 19.70
C ILE A 155 23.65 -27.88 19.67
N CYS A 156 23.79 -27.28 18.50
CA CYS A 156 24.60 -26.11 18.21
C CYS A 156 23.77 -25.08 17.43
N ILE A 157 24.18 -23.81 17.47
CA ILE A 157 23.51 -22.71 16.76
C ILE A 157 24.12 -22.61 15.35
N VAL A 158 23.30 -22.75 14.32
CA VAL A 158 23.76 -22.68 12.93
C VAL A 158 24.04 -21.23 12.55
N GLN A 159 25.31 -20.89 12.25
CA GLN A 159 25.66 -19.54 11.80
C GLN A 159 25.00 -19.25 10.44
N ARG A 160 24.02 -18.35 10.45
CA ARG A 160 23.36 -17.84 9.24
C ARG A 160 24.40 -17.26 8.28
N THR A 161 24.71 -18.03 7.25
CA THR A 161 25.37 -17.52 6.05
C THR A 161 24.37 -17.67 4.91
N THR A 162 23.70 -16.56 4.61
CA THR A 162 22.97 -16.24 3.37
C THR A 162 21.78 -17.14 2.96
N GLU A 163 20.61 -16.50 2.87
CA GLU A 163 19.45 -16.82 2.01
C GLU A 163 19.01 -18.30 1.94
N PHE A 164 17.94 -18.65 2.66
CA PHE A 164 17.19 -19.89 2.44
C PHE A 164 16.76 -20.04 0.97
N PRO A 165 16.77 -21.26 0.39
CA PRO A 165 16.32 -21.49 -0.98
C PRO A 165 14.80 -21.29 -1.12
N ASP A 166 14.30 -20.94 -2.31
CA ASP A 166 12.84 -20.80 -2.53
C ASP A 166 12.11 -22.15 -2.65
N CYS A 167 10.90 -22.30 -2.08
CA CYS A 167 10.10 -23.55 -2.11
C CYS A 167 9.57 -23.93 -3.50
N SER A 168 9.83 -25.15 -3.96
CA SER A 168 9.51 -25.64 -5.31
C SER A 168 8.04 -25.99 -5.55
N LEU A 169 7.25 -26.25 -4.52
CA LEU A 169 5.84 -26.62 -4.58
C LEU A 169 5.00 -25.58 -3.83
N ILE A 170 3.89 -25.18 -4.44
CA ILE A 170 2.92 -24.23 -3.86
C ILE A 170 2.26 -24.78 -2.58
N GLY A 171 2.26 -26.10 -2.38
CA GLY A 171 1.74 -26.77 -1.19
C GLY A 171 2.77 -27.04 -0.09
N SER A 172 4.00 -26.53 -0.23
CA SER A 172 5.05 -26.66 0.79
C SER A 172 4.89 -25.68 1.94
N ASP A 173 3.94 -24.75 1.82
CA ASP A 173 3.48 -23.80 2.83
C ASP A 173 2.02 -24.09 3.20
N PRO A 174 1.71 -25.20 3.89
CA PRO A 174 0.32 -25.57 4.17
C PRO A 174 -0.38 -24.56 5.10
N ASP A 175 0.40 -23.82 5.87
CA ASP A 175 -0.02 -22.83 6.86
C ASP A 175 0.11 -21.38 6.40
N GLY A 176 0.83 -21.11 5.31
CA GLY A 176 0.85 -19.82 4.59
C GLY A 176 1.76 -18.76 5.21
N ASP A 177 2.82 -19.16 5.92
CA ASP A 177 3.66 -18.29 6.72
C ASP A 177 4.85 -17.67 5.94
N GLY A 178 4.99 -18.03 4.65
CA GLY A 178 6.08 -17.55 3.81
C GLY A 178 7.33 -18.41 3.87
N TYR A 179 7.29 -19.55 4.57
CA TYR A 179 8.32 -20.58 4.60
C TYR A 179 7.68 -21.95 4.40
N GLY A 180 8.44 -22.88 3.86
CA GLY A 180 7.92 -24.20 3.54
C GLY A 180 8.97 -25.28 3.67
N TRP A 181 8.55 -26.52 3.50
CA TRP A 181 9.38 -27.69 3.77
C TRP A 181 9.54 -28.61 2.56
N GLU A 182 10.78 -28.81 2.08
CA GLU A 182 11.04 -29.68 0.93
C GLU A 182 12.38 -30.43 1.01
N ASN A 183 12.36 -31.74 0.67
CA ASN A 183 13.55 -32.60 0.61
C ASN A 183 14.43 -32.57 1.87
N GLY A 184 13.84 -32.29 3.04
CA GLY A 184 14.52 -32.24 4.33
C GLY A 184 15.27 -30.93 4.62
N ASN A 185 14.90 -29.81 3.98
CA ASN A 185 15.37 -28.48 4.35
C ASN A 185 14.22 -27.44 4.30
N THR A 186 14.34 -26.38 5.11
CA THR A 186 13.49 -25.19 5.06
C THR A 186 13.75 -24.32 3.83
N CYS A 187 12.67 -23.82 3.23
CA CYS A 187 12.69 -22.96 2.05
C CYS A 187 11.75 -21.74 2.23
N VAL A 188 11.90 -20.70 1.40
CA VAL A 188 11.05 -19.48 1.42
C VAL A 188 9.91 -19.62 0.42
N VAL A 189 8.69 -19.42 0.89
CA VAL A 189 7.45 -19.43 0.10
C VAL A 189 7.16 -18.01 -0.30
N VAL A 190 7.51 -17.71 -1.53
CA VAL A 190 7.20 -16.41 -2.11
C VAL A 190 5.71 -16.43 -2.46
N THR A 191 4.87 -15.93 -1.56
CA THR A 191 3.43 -15.87 -1.82
C THR A 191 3.18 -14.94 -3.01
N GLY A 192 2.94 -15.60 -4.14
CA GLY A 192 2.71 -15.01 -5.45
C GLY A 192 4.01 -14.73 -6.18
N LYS A 193 4.60 -15.79 -6.74
CA LYS A 193 5.76 -15.79 -7.64
C LYS A 193 7.10 -15.62 -6.92
N LYS A 194 7.96 -16.64 -7.01
CA LYS A 194 9.37 -16.57 -6.60
C LYS A 194 10.03 -15.32 -7.15
N LYS A 195 11.09 -14.84 -6.51
CA LYS A 195 11.98 -13.82 -7.09
C LYS A 195 12.56 -14.38 -8.40
N GLY A 196 11.87 -14.16 -9.52
CA GLY A 196 12.17 -14.77 -10.83
C GLY A 196 10.96 -15.34 -11.57
N ASP A 197 9.84 -15.58 -10.91
CA ASP A 197 8.59 -15.95 -11.57
C ASP A 197 8.00 -14.70 -12.26
N GLU A 198 7.70 -14.82 -13.54
CA GLU A 198 7.30 -13.69 -14.39
C GLU A 198 5.93 -13.15 -13.98
N LEU A 199 5.87 -11.92 -13.47
CA LEU A 199 4.61 -11.23 -13.15
C LEU A 199 3.69 -11.18 -14.38
N THR A 200 2.42 -11.45 -14.14
CA THR A 200 1.37 -11.54 -15.17
C THR A 200 0.32 -10.47 -14.95
N LEU A 201 -0.57 -10.29 -15.93
CA LEU A 201 -1.68 -9.35 -15.82
C LEU A 201 -2.68 -9.71 -14.73
N GLU A 202 -2.72 -10.97 -14.27
CA GLU A 202 -3.51 -11.43 -13.12
C GLU A 202 -3.02 -10.83 -11.80
N ASP A 203 -1.76 -10.40 -11.74
CA ASP A 203 -1.15 -9.86 -10.53
C ASP A 203 -1.49 -8.37 -10.33
N ILE A 204 -2.07 -7.69 -11.34
CA ILE A 204 -2.37 -6.25 -11.30
C ILE A 204 -3.39 -5.93 -10.19
N THR A 205 -2.97 -5.09 -9.24
CA THR A 205 -3.79 -4.71 -8.08
C THR A 205 -4.44 -3.35 -8.20
N ASP A 206 -3.89 -2.45 -9.02
CA ASP A 206 -4.34 -1.06 -9.13
C ASP A 206 -4.35 -0.62 -10.58
N VAL A 207 -5.50 -0.17 -11.10
CA VAL A 207 -5.59 0.40 -12.45
C VAL A 207 -5.74 1.91 -12.36
N ILE A 208 -4.76 2.64 -12.87
CA ILE A 208 -4.65 4.09 -12.67
C ILE A 208 -4.75 4.81 -14.01
N LEU A 209 -5.78 5.63 -14.15
CA LEU A 209 -5.88 6.58 -15.26
C LEU A 209 -5.05 7.82 -14.94
N VAL A 210 -4.20 8.25 -15.86
CA VAL A 210 -3.40 9.46 -15.73
C VAL A 210 -3.71 10.36 -16.91
N THR A 211 -4.29 11.53 -16.63
CA THR A 211 -4.75 12.46 -17.67
C THR A 211 -4.54 13.92 -17.29
N GLY A 212 -4.58 14.79 -18.30
CA GLY A 212 -4.24 16.19 -18.20
C GLY A 212 -3.41 16.63 -19.40
N GLN A 213 -2.58 17.66 -19.26
CA GLN A 213 -1.92 18.31 -20.40
C GLN A 213 -0.43 17.96 -20.57
N SER A 214 0.40 18.95 -20.91
CA SER A 214 1.81 18.75 -21.28
C SER A 214 2.67 18.16 -20.16
N ASN A 215 2.37 18.41 -18.90
CA ASN A 215 3.09 17.80 -17.77
C ASN A 215 2.74 16.30 -17.58
N VAL A 216 1.61 15.82 -18.11
CA VAL A 216 1.28 14.39 -18.21
C VAL A 216 2.00 13.74 -19.40
N ALA A 217 1.99 14.42 -20.55
CA ALA A 217 2.73 13.97 -21.74
C ALA A 217 4.25 13.93 -21.49
N ALA A 218 4.70 14.78 -20.56
CA ALA A 218 6.02 14.80 -19.96
C ALA A 218 7.16 15.00 -20.97
N ALA A 219 6.90 15.78 -22.02
CA ALA A 219 7.84 15.94 -23.12
C ALA A 219 9.09 16.78 -22.77
N ARG A 220 10.18 16.42 -23.44
CA ARG A 220 11.51 17.05 -23.41
C ARG A 220 12.20 17.02 -22.04
N THR A 221 11.88 16.07 -21.16
CA THR A 221 12.56 15.92 -19.88
C THR A 221 13.72 14.94 -20.00
N SER A 222 14.80 15.16 -19.26
CA SER A 222 15.98 14.28 -19.32
C SER A 222 15.69 12.89 -18.76
N PHE A 223 16.32 11.87 -19.33
CA PHE A 223 16.34 10.50 -18.82
C PHE A 223 17.65 10.20 -18.10
N ASP A 224 17.56 9.50 -16.96
CA ASP A 224 18.69 8.97 -16.21
C ASP A 224 18.56 7.44 -16.11
N ALA A 225 19.49 6.72 -16.71
CA ALA A 225 19.45 5.26 -16.81
C ALA A 225 19.50 4.52 -15.46
N LYS A 226 19.89 5.18 -14.37
CA LYS A 226 19.89 4.59 -13.02
C LYS A 226 18.61 4.92 -12.27
N LEU A 227 18.18 6.17 -12.31
CA LEU A 227 16.99 6.62 -11.57
C LEU A 227 15.69 6.19 -12.26
N ASP A 228 15.71 6.09 -13.58
CA ASP A 228 14.53 5.86 -14.42
C ASP A 228 14.44 4.43 -14.96
N GLN A 229 15.13 3.48 -14.32
CA GLN A 229 14.98 2.06 -14.63
C GLN A 229 13.52 1.59 -14.45
N PRO A 230 13.00 0.74 -15.36
CA PRO A 230 11.73 0.05 -15.17
C PRO A 230 11.66 -0.69 -13.83
N HIS A 231 10.44 -0.93 -13.38
CA HIS A 231 10.18 -1.75 -12.19
C HIS A 231 9.23 -2.88 -12.60
N GLU A 232 9.60 -4.12 -12.33
CA GLU A 232 8.90 -5.32 -12.80
C GLU A 232 7.42 -5.40 -12.41
N ARG A 233 7.04 -4.81 -11.26
CA ARG A 233 5.64 -4.70 -10.80
C ARG A 233 4.85 -3.51 -11.35
N VAL A 234 5.39 -2.72 -12.26
CA VAL A 234 4.68 -1.54 -12.80
C VAL A 234 4.37 -1.79 -14.25
N PHE A 235 3.09 -1.75 -14.61
CA PHE A 235 2.64 -1.94 -15.98
C PHE A 235 2.17 -0.61 -16.59
N ALA A 236 2.30 -0.47 -17.91
CA ALA A 236 1.72 0.61 -18.69
C ALA A 236 0.95 0.03 -19.87
N PHE A 237 -0.20 0.63 -20.18
CA PHE A 237 -0.98 0.26 -21.36
C PHE A 237 -0.45 0.99 -22.59
N THR A 238 0.00 0.23 -23.59
CA THR A 238 0.56 0.72 -24.86
C THR A 238 -0.32 0.29 -26.04
N ASP A 239 0.05 0.67 -27.26
CA ASP A 239 -0.61 0.15 -28.46
C ASP A 239 -0.40 -1.36 -28.66
N ASN A 240 0.60 -1.96 -28.00
CA ASN A 240 0.85 -3.39 -27.99
C ASN A 240 0.19 -4.11 -26.79
N GLY A 241 -0.65 -3.41 -26.01
CA GLY A 241 -1.26 -3.92 -24.79
C GLY A 241 -0.46 -3.57 -23.53
N TRP A 242 -0.73 -4.30 -22.44
CA TRP A 242 -0.05 -4.13 -21.16
C TRP A 242 1.38 -4.67 -21.23
N GLN A 243 2.34 -3.85 -20.83
CA GLN A 243 3.76 -4.19 -20.74
C GLN A 243 4.33 -3.65 -19.44
N ILE A 244 5.46 -4.19 -18.98
CA ILE A 244 6.24 -3.53 -17.91
C ILE A 244 6.52 -2.10 -18.35
N ALA A 245 6.16 -1.13 -17.53
CA ALA A 245 6.28 0.28 -17.84
C ALA A 245 7.74 0.65 -18.07
N ASP A 246 8.02 1.17 -19.26
CA ASP A 246 9.33 1.70 -19.66
C ASP A 246 9.14 3.04 -20.38
N LEU A 247 9.94 4.04 -20.02
CA LEU A 247 9.90 5.37 -20.66
C LEU A 247 10.32 5.35 -22.14
N HIS A 248 10.93 4.25 -22.61
CA HIS A 248 11.20 4.03 -24.05
C HIS A 248 9.96 3.56 -24.82
N GLN A 249 8.82 3.32 -24.19
CA GLN A 249 7.58 2.88 -24.86
C GLN A 249 6.64 4.05 -25.12
N ALA A 250 5.89 3.99 -26.23
CA ALA A 250 4.77 4.87 -26.49
C ALA A 250 3.54 4.36 -25.72
N TRP A 251 3.16 5.10 -24.68
CA TRP A 251 1.98 4.80 -23.86
C TRP A 251 0.74 5.46 -24.42
N ASP A 252 0.83 6.50 -25.24
CA ASP A 252 -0.32 7.09 -25.96
C ASP A 252 -0.11 7.29 -27.46
N LEU A 253 -1.21 7.59 -28.16
CA LEU A 253 -1.24 7.79 -29.61
C LEU A 253 -0.39 8.97 -30.10
N HIS A 254 0.02 9.84 -29.18
CA HIS A 254 0.89 10.97 -29.47
C HIS A 254 2.34 10.68 -29.06
N GLY A 255 2.66 9.45 -28.68
CA GLY A 255 4.01 9.02 -28.34
C GLY A 255 4.48 9.45 -26.95
N ALA A 256 3.60 9.81 -26.01
CA ALA A 256 3.99 10.04 -24.63
C ALA A 256 4.23 8.71 -23.87
N PRO A 257 5.13 8.66 -22.87
CA PRO A 257 6.10 9.69 -22.50
C PRO A 257 7.32 9.61 -23.42
N GLY A 258 7.70 10.70 -24.08
CA GLY A 258 8.81 10.68 -25.04
C GLY A 258 8.85 11.93 -25.89
N ASN A 259 9.68 11.92 -26.93
CA ASN A 259 9.80 13.03 -27.89
C ASN A 259 8.65 13.07 -28.93
N PHE A 260 7.47 12.55 -28.58
CA PHE A 260 6.30 12.38 -29.45
C PHE A 260 6.50 11.46 -30.67
N SER A 261 7.66 10.80 -30.81
CA SER A 261 7.84 9.75 -31.81
C SER A 261 7.10 8.48 -31.39
N THR A 262 6.23 7.95 -32.24
CA THR A 262 5.58 6.65 -32.01
C THR A 262 6.41 5.46 -32.52
N THR A 263 7.54 5.72 -33.18
CA THR A 263 8.42 4.69 -33.76
C THR A 263 9.70 4.53 -32.94
N THR A 264 10.12 3.28 -32.73
CA THR A 264 11.26 2.92 -31.87
C THR A 264 12.62 3.54 -32.26
N PRO A 265 13.01 3.66 -33.55
CA PRO A 265 14.36 4.12 -33.91
C PRO A 265 14.69 5.54 -33.47
N ASP A 266 13.69 6.42 -33.42
CA ASP A 266 13.86 7.84 -33.12
C ASP A 266 13.35 8.21 -31.73
N ARG A 267 12.97 7.22 -30.92
CA ARG A 267 12.29 7.46 -29.64
C ARG A 267 13.30 7.75 -28.54
N GLU A 268 13.24 8.97 -28.03
CA GLU A 268 13.98 9.38 -26.84
C GLU A 268 13.08 9.27 -25.60
N PRO A 269 13.52 8.57 -24.53
CA PRO A 269 12.76 8.47 -23.30
C PRO A 269 12.69 9.84 -22.63
N ASN A 270 11.49 10.25 -22.26
CA ASN A 270 11.28 11.39 -21.40
C ASN A 270 10.69 10.93 -20.07
N ASN A 271 11.11 11.59 -18.99
CA ASN A 271 10.63 11.33 -17.64
C ASN A 271 9.14 11.64 -17.50
N SER A 272 8.40 10.85 -16.72
CA SER A 272 6.95 10.98 -16.49
C SER A 272 6.61 10.79 -15.01
N PHE A 273 5.76 11.64 -14.44
CA PHE A 273 5.34 11.44 -13.05
C PHE A 273 4.48 10.20 -12.87
N ALA A 274 3.73 9.77 -13.91
CA ALA A 274 2.93 8.55 -13.87
C ALA A 274 3.81 7.31 -13.66
N PHE A 275 4.97 7.27 -14.34
CA PHE A 275 5.97 6.23 -14.17
C PHE A 275 6.48 6.17 -12.72
N HIS A 276 6.86 7.32 -12.17
CA HIS A 276 7.39 7.40 -10.81
C HIS A 276 6.34 7.23 -9.71
N PHE A 277 5.07 7.53 -10.01
CA PHE A 277 3.95 7.14 -9.18
C PHE A 277 3.90 5.61 -9.05
N GLY A 278 3.88 4.89 -10.17
CA GLY A 278 3.81 3.42 -10.16
C GLY A 278 5.00 2.80 -9.42
N LYS A 279 6.22 3.31 -9.69
CA LYS A 279 7.43 2.86 -8.99
C LYS A 279 7.38 3.12 -7.50
N SER A 280 6.95 4.32 -7.10
CA SER A 280 6.83 4.68 -5.68
C SER A 280 5.80 3.79 -4.99
N LEU A 281 4.65 3.56 -5.60
CA LEU A 281 3.60 2.69 -5.04
C LEU A 281 4.08 1.24 -4.89
N ALA A 282 4.70 0.67 -5.92
CA ALA A 282 5.24 -0.69 -5.87
C ALA A 282 6.34 -0.82 -4.79
N ARG A 283 7.23 0.17 -4.66
CA ARG A 283 8.28 0.14 -3.63
C ARG A 283 7.74 0.28 -2.20
N SER A 284 6.74 1.13 -2.01
CA SER A 284 6.14 1.35 -0.69
C SER A 284 5.35 0.15 -0.20
N ARG A 285 4.81 -0.67 -1.10
CA ARG A 285 3.98 -1.84 -0.77
C ARG A 285 4.30 -3.01 -1.70
N SER A 286 4.90 -4.08 -1.18
CA SER A 286 5.33 -5.26 -1.95
C SER A 286 4.16 -6.00 -2.62
N ASN A 287 2.97 -5.94 -2.03
CA ASN A 287 1.74 -6.55 -2.53
C ASN A 287 1.01 -5.71 -3.59
N ARG A 288 1.57 -4.58 -4.05
CA ARG A 288 0.95 -3.73 -5.08
C ARG A 288 1.64 -3.90 -6.44
N VAL A 289 0.83 -4.03 -7.48
CA VAL A 289 1.22 -4.13 -8.89
C VAL A 289 0.41 -3.09 -9.68
N PRO A 290 0.87 -1.83 -9.74
CA PRO A 290 0.15 -0.77 -10.42
C PRO A 290 0.22 -0.89 -11.95
N ALA A 291 -0.89 -0.61 -12.60
CA ALA A 291 -1.07 -0.59 -14.04
C ALA A 291 -1.57 0.79 -14.49
N ILE A 292 -0.83 1.45 -15.38
CA ILE A 292 -1.02 2.86 -15.72
C ILE A 292 -1.62 3.00 -17.13
N ILE A 293 -2.65 3.83 -17.25
CA ILE A 293 -3.26 4.23 -18.52
C ILE A 293 -3.04 5.73 -18.69
N VAL A 294 -2.21 6.15 -19.65
CA VAL A 294 -1.95 7.58 -19.90
C VAL A 294 -2.82 8.10 -21.04
N ALA A 295 -3.48 9.24 -20.85
CA ALA A 295 -4.16 9.97 -21.92
C ALA A 295 -3.96 11.48 -21.73
N ALA A 296 -3.04 12.09 -22.49
CA ALA A 296 -2.70 13.50 -22.36
C ALA A 296 -3.19 14.34 -23.56
N ALA A 297 -3.54 15.61 -23.30
CA ALA A 297 -3.89 16.61 -24.30
C ALA A 297 -3.08 17.90 -24.07
N SER A 298 -1.88 17.97 -24.68
CA SER A 298 -0.97 19.10 -24.50
C SER A 298 -1.58 20.41 -25.00
N GLY A 299 -1.47 21.47 -24.19
CA GLY A 299 -1.93 22.82 -24.55
C GLY A 299 -3.45 22.95 -24.67
N LYS A 300 -4.21 22.13 -23.94
CA LYS A 300 -5.68 22.19 -23.89
C LYS A 300 -6.16 22.68 -22.52
N GLY A 301 -7.21 23.50 -22.54
CA GLY A 301 -7.94 23.91 -21.33
C GLY A 301 -8.96 22.85 -20.92
N ILE A 302 -9.47 22.96 -19.69
CA ILE A 302 -10.29 21.93 -19.06
C ILE A 302 -11.58 21.59 -19.83
N ALA A 303 -12.11 22.50 -20.66
CA ALA A 303 -13.24 22.23 -21.56
C ALA A 303 -12.98 21.07 -22.53
N HIS A 304 -11.71 20.77 -22.83
CA HIS A 304 -11.37 19.64 -23.68
C HIS A 304 -11.69 18.28 -23.03
N TRP A 305 -11.95 18.26 -21.72
CA TRP A 305 -12.41 17.10 -20.96
C TRP A 305 -13.90 17.17 -20.62
N ASP A 306 -14.66 18.07 -21.25
CA ASP A 306 -16.11 18.09 -21.11
C ASP A 306 -16.70 16.73 -21.51
N TYR A 307 -17.76 16.31 -20.81
CA TYR A 307 -18.45 15.07 -21.10
C TYR A 307 -18.85 14.99 -22.57
N ASN A 308 -18.62 13.84 -23.20
CA ASN A 308 -18.86 13.59 -24.62
C ASN A 308 -18.06 14.47 -25.61
N SER A 309 -17.13 15.30 -25.15
CA SER A 309 -16.15 15.92 -26.06
C SER A 309 -15.33 14.84 -26.79
N ASP A 310 -14.74 15.21 -27.93
CA ASP A 310 -13.95 14.27 -28.73
C ASP A 310 -12.82 13.64 -27.91
N PHE A 311 -12.11 14.43 -27.10
CA PHE A 311 -11.03 13.91 -26.27
C PHE A 311 -11.51 13.08 -25.08
N TYR A 312 -12.60 13.48 -24.43
CA TYR A 312 -13.21 12.66 -23.37
C TYR A 312 -13.61 11.27 -23.90
N ARG A 313 -14.15 11.19 -25.13
CA ARG A 313 -14.43 9.92 -25.80
C ARG A 313 -13.17 9.13 -26.12
N ILE A 314 -12.10 9.78 -26.59
CA ILE A 314 -10.80 9.13 -26.82
C ILE A 314 -10.27 8.53 -25.51
N LEU A 315 -10.36 9.26 -24.41
CA LEU A 315 -9.97 8.84 -23.07
C LEU A 315 -10.77 7.60 -22.63
N GLY A 316 -12.11 7.66 -22.67
CA GLY A 316 -12.97 6.53 -22.29
C GLY A 316 -12.71 5.29 -23.13
N ASN A 317 -12.64 5.43 -24.47
CA ASN A 317 -12.34 4.32 -25.38
C ASN A 317 -10.99 3.67 -25.06
N LYS A 318 -9.99 4.46 -24.64
CA LYS A 318 -8.68 3.93 -24.28
C LYS A 318 -8.74 3.14 -22.97
N VAL A 319 -9.43 3.67 -21.96
CA VAL A 319 -9.60 2.98 -20.68
C VAL A 319 -10.35 1.66 -20.87
N GLU A 320 -11.43 1.65 -21.63
CA GLU A 320 -12.18 0.42 -21.91
C GLU A 320 -11.34 -0.62 -22.65
N ARG A 321 -10.52 -0.22 -23.62
CA ARG A 321 -9.59 -1.14 -24.29
C ARG A 321 -8.58 -1.73 -23.30
N ALA A 322 -8.03 -0.90 -22.41
CA ALA A 322 -7.07 -1.36 -21.41
C ALA A 322 -7.68 -2.36 -20.43
N LEU A 323 -8.89 -2.08 -19.92
CA LEU A 323 -9.59 -2.95 -18.99
C LEU A 323 -10.00 -4.28 -19.63
N LYS A 324 -10.36 -4.30 -20.92
CA LYS A 324 -10.68 -5.55 -21.65
C LYS A 324 -9.51 -6.54 -21.71
N HIS A 325 -8.28 -6.09 -21.50
CA HIS A 325 -7.10 -6.96 -21.48
C HIS A 325 -6.78 -7.50 -20.08
N LEU A 326 -7.48 -7.05 -19.04
CA LEU A 326 -7.28 -7.50 -17.67
C LEU A 326 -8.32 -8.56 -17.28
N PRO A 327 -7.90 -9.68 -16.67
CA PRO A 327 -8.81 -10.79 -16.38
C PRO A 327 -9.77 -10.51 -15.21
N HIS A 328 -9.38 -9.64 -14.28
CA HIS A 328 -10.11 -9.42 -13.02
C HIS A 328 -10.36 -7.93 -12.69
N LYS A 329 -10.04 -7.01 -13.60
CA LYS A 329 -10.21 -5.57 -13.41
C LYS A 329 -11.17 -4.99 -14.44
N TYR A 330 -12.25 -4.38 -13.96
CA TYR A 330 -13.34 -3.84 -14.79
C TYR A 330 -13.52 -2.33 -14.65
N SER A 331 -12.74 -1.69 -13.78
CA SER A 331 -12.78 -0.25 -13.56
C SER A 331 -11.42 0.29 -13.14
N VAL A 332 -11.27 1.61 -13.24
CA VAL A 332 -10.11 2.32 -12.70
C VAL A 332 -10.25 2.56 -11.20
N ASP A 333 -9.14 2.37 -10.49
CA ASP A 333 -9.02 2.57 -9.06
C ASP A 333 -8.78 4.05 -8.71
N ALA A 334 -7.99 4.76 -9.51
CA ALA A 334 -7.79 6.19 -9.36
C ALA A 334 -7.59 6.92 -10.69
N VAL A 335 -7.79 8.23 -10.62
CA VAL A 335 -7.39 9.20 -11.64
C VAL A 335 -6.33 10.13 -11.06
N LEU A 336 -5.20 10.24 -11.76
CA LEU A 336 -4.20 11.27 -11.53
C LEU A 336 -4.39 12.39 -12.56
N TRP A 337 -4.74 13.58 -12.09
CA TRP A 337 -5.04 14.75 -12.89
C TRP A 337 -3.94 15.80 -12.80
N GLN A 338 -3.32 16.16 -13.92
CA GLN A 338 -2.33 17.24 -13.98
C GLN A 338 -2.62 18.19 -15.15
N GLN A 339 -3.38 19.24 -14.85
CA GLN A 339 -3.79 20.25 -15.83
C GLN A 339 -4.12 21.57 -15.16
N GLY A 340 -4.05 22.66 -15.91
CA GLY A 340 -4.52 23.98 -15.49
C GLY A 340 -3.75 25.14 -16.10
N GLU A 341 -2.61 24.88 -16.75
CA GLU A 341 -1.73 25.92 -17.27
C GLU A 341 -2.37 26.71 -18.43
N ASN A 342 -3.38 26.15 -19.09
CA ASN A 342 -4.19 26.84 -20.10
C ASN A 342 -5.43 27.55 -19.52
N ASP A 343 -5.82 27.25 -18.28
CA ASP A 343 -6.92 27.89 -17.56
C ASP A 343 -6.42 28.89 -16.51
N TRP A 344 -5.16 29.32 -16.64
CA TRP A 344 -4.35 29.94 -15.60
C TRP A 344 -4.81 31.29 -15.03
N LEU A 345 -5.92 31.84 -15.53
CA LEU A 345 -6.44 33.10 -15.03
C LEU A 345 -6.81 32.97 -13.54
N TYR A 346 -6.72 34.08 -12.83
CA TYR A 346 -7.13 34.12 -11.42
C TYR A 346 -8.62 33.79 -11.25
N GLU A 347 -9.44 34.28 -12.19
CA GLU A 347 -10.85 33.99 -12.36
C GLU A 347 -11.08 33.65 -13.84
N GLY A 348 -11.98 32.71 -14.15
CA GLY A 348 -12.23 32.32 -15.53
C GLY A 348 -11.27 31.28 -16.08
N THR A 349 -10.95 31.47 -17.36
CA THR A 349 -10.03 30.64 -18.12
C THR A 349 -9.45 31.43 -19.28
N ALA A 350 -8.19 31.12 -19.62
CA ALA A 350 -7.52 31.64 -20.80
C ALA A 350 -7.75 30.73 -22.03
N ASP A 351 -8.49 29.63 -21.88
CA ASP A 351 -8.87 28.76 -22.99
C ASP A 351 -9.83 29.47 -23.94
N ALA A 352 -9.44 29.59 -25.20
CA ALA A 352 -10.28 30.16 -26.25
C ALA A 352 -11.49 29.27 -26.60
N GLY A 353 -11.42 27.97 -26.29
CA GLY A 353 -12.48 27.00 -26.50
C GLY A 353 -13.44 26.87 -25.32
N ALA A 354 -13.34 27.73 -24.31
CA ALA A 354 -14.12 27.62 -23.10
C ALA A 354 -15.63 27.78 -23.36
N THR A 355 -16.42 26.85 -22.83
CA THR A 355 -17.89 26.84 -22.92
C THR A 355 -18.55 26.67 -21.54
N GLY A 356 -19.83 27.00 -21.42
CA GLY A 356 -20.60 26.73 -20.20
C GLY A 356 -20.69 27.89 -19.20
N TYR A 357 -20.53 29.12 -19.67
CA TYR A 357 -20.81 30.35 -18.91
C TYR A 357 -21.55 31.35 -19.80
N THR A 358 -22.30 32.28 -19.19
CA THR A 358 -23.17 33.22 -19.90
C THR A 358 -22.43 34.49 -20.33
N SER A 359 -21.51 34.98 -19.51
CA SER A 359 -20.64 36.12 -19.82
C SER A 359 -19.33 36.03 -19.04
N LYS A 360 -18.32 36.84 -19.39
CA LYS A 360 -17.04 36.88 -18.64
C LYS A 360 -17.16 37.54 -17.26
N ASP A 361 -18.27 38.22 -16.99
CA ASP A 361 -18.54 38.85 -15.69
C ASP A 361 -19.40 37.96 -14.79
N SER A 362 -19.80 36.77 -15.27
CA SER A 362 -20.71 35.87 -14.57
C SER A 362 -20.00 35.06 -13.48
N ASP A 363 -20.76 34.61 -12.48
CA ASP A 363 -20.22 33.75 -11.42
C ASP A 363 -19.74 32.39 -11.95
N GLU A 364 -20.37 31.90 -13.02
CA GLU A 364 -19.94 30.68 -13.71
C GLU A 364 -18.56 30.87 -14.35
N TYR A 365 -18.27 32.04 -14.92
CA TYR A 365 -16.93 32.33 -15.42
C TYR A 365 -15.94 32.45 -14.26
N ARG A 366 -16.24 33.20 -13.20
CA ARG A 366 -15.32 33.34 -12.05
C ARG A 366 -14.97 32.03 -11.36
N ASN A 367 -15.88 31.06 -11.38
CA ASN A 367 -15.71 29.72 -10.82
C ASN A 367 -15.50 28.63 -11.89
N TYR A 368 -15.19 29.02 -13.12
CA TYR A 368 -15.17 28.15 -14.29
C TYR A 368 -14.41 26.85 -14.07
N TYR A 369 -13.15 26.95 -13.64
CA TYR A 369 -12.29 25.79 -13.46
C TYR A 369 -12.85 24.81 -12.42
N ALA A 370 -13.33 25.31 -11.28
CA ALA A 370 -13.88 24.48 -10.21
C ALA A 370 -15.18 23.77 -10.66
N ILE A 371 -16.05 24.47 -11.39
CA ILE A 371 -17.29 23.88 -11.94
C ILE A 371 -16.94 22.75 -12.92
N LYS A 372 -15.98 22.98 -13.82
CA LYS A 372 -15.55 21.99 -14.82
C LYS A 372 -14.83 20.80 -14.19
N LEU A 373 -13.98 21.03 -13.20
CA LEU A 373 -13.28 19.97 -12.46
C LEU A 373 -14.27 19.07 -11.73
N ASN A 374 -15.23 19.66 -11.00
CA ASN A 374 -16.26 18.90 -10.29
C ASN A 374 -17.16 18.11 -11.26
N ALA A 375 -17.49 18.70 -12.41
CA ALA A 375 -18.21 17.99 -13.46
C ALA A 375 -17.39 16.81 -13.99
N LEU A 376 -16.10 16.99 -14.27
CA LEU A 376 -15.20 15.92 -14.73
C LEU A 376 -15.12 14.77 -13.72
N ILE A 377 -14.88 15.06 -12.44
CA ILE A 377 -14.83 14.05 -11.37
C ILE A 377 -16.13 13.24 -11.34
N LYS A 378 -17.27 13.94 -11.32
CA LYS A 378 -18.59 13.32 -11.34
C LYS A 378 -18.81 12.45 -12.58
N ASN A 379 -18.41 12.94 -13.76
CA ASN A 379 -18.60 12.21 -15.02
C ASN A 379 -17.79 10.91 -15.00
N ILE A 380 -16.50 10.97 -14.66
CA ILE A 380 -15.62 9.79 -14.57
C ILE A 380 -16.19 8.75 -13.60
N ARG A 381 -16.65 9.17 -12.42
CA ARG A 381 -17.23 8.24 -11.43
C ARG A 381 -18.56 7.61 -11.86
N ASN A 382 -19.23 8.19 -12.85
CA ASN A 382 -20.45 7.67 -13.44
C ASN A 382 -20.20 6.85 -14.73
N GLU A 383 -18.97 6.75 -15.20
CA GLU A 383 -18.61 5.90 -16.33
C GLU A 383 -18.69 4.42 -15.95
N LEU A 384 -18.98 3.56 -16.93
CA LEU A 384 -18.98 2.11 -16.72
C LEU A 384 -17.59 1.55 -16.35
N TRP A 385 -16.53 2.25 -16.78
CA TRP A 385 -15.14 1.95 -16.47
C TRP A 385 -14.63 2.73 -15.24
N GLY A 386 -15.44 3.61 -14.67
CA GLY A 386 -15.21 4.25 -13.38
C GLY A 386 -16.07 3.61 -12.28
N ARG A 387 -15.97 4.13 -11.07
CA ARG A 387 -16.84 3.78 -9.94
C ARG A 387 -17.12 5.01 -9.08
N SER A 388 -18.17 4.96 -8.29
CA SER A 388 -18.45 6.00 -7.30
C SER A 388 -17.31 6.19 -6.29
N ASP A 389 -16.51 5.15 -6.06
CA ASP A 389 -15.33 5.17 -5.18
C ASP A 389 -13.99 5.33 -5.92
N THR A 390 -13.99 5.68 -7.21
CA THR A 390 -12.75 6.02 -7.93
C THR A 390 -12.12 7.26 -7.30
N ALA A 391 -10.89 7.10 -6.82
CA ALA A 391 -10.10 8.18 -6.27
C ALA A 391 -9.75 9.21 -7.36
N PHE A 392 -9.71 10.49 -7.01
CA PHE A 392 -9.32 11.56 -7.92
C PHE A 392 -8.28 12.45 -7.25
N ILE A 393 -7.02 12.31 -7.67
CA ILE A 393 -5.92 13.08 -7.13
C ILE A 393 -5.49 14.06 -8.21
N CYS A 394 -5.46 15.34 -7.90
CA CYS A 394 -4.85 16.35 -8.76
C CYS A 394 -3.49 16.80 -8.25
N GLY A 395 -2.76 17.56 -9.06
CA GLY A 395 -1.50 18.17 -8.67
C GLY A 395 -1.49 19.62 -9.08
N GLU A 396 -0.90 20.46 -8.24
CA GLU A 396 -0.72 21.87 -8.58
C GLU A 396 0.04 22.03 -9.90
N THR A 397 -0.28 23.08 -10.64
CA THR A 397 0.57 23.52 -11.74
C THR A 397 1.74 24.34 -11.20
N ARG A 398 2.78 24.54 -12.02
CA ARG A 398 3.91 25.41 -11.66
C ARG A 398 3.56 26.90 -11.48
N ARG A 399 2.50 27.40 -12.13
CA ARG A 399 2.29 28.86 -12.31
C ARG A 399 0.85 29.35 -12.26
N ALA A 400 -0.15 28.49 -12.42
CA ALA A 400 -1.55 28.91 -12.48
C ALA A 400 -2.12 29.12 -11.08
N VAL A 401 -1.71 30.18 -10.39
CA VAL A 401 -2.08 30.44 -8.97
C VAL A 401 -3.59 30.39 -8.74
N GLY A 402 -4.39 30.96 -9.66
CA GLY A 402 -5.85 30.91 -9.59
C GLY A 402 -6.39 29.47 -9.62
N VAL A 403 -5.90 28.67 -10.56
CA VAL A 403 -6.25 27.26 -10.72
C VAL A 403 -5.75 26.43 -9.54
N ASN A 404 -4.51 26.62 -9.09
CA ASN A 404 -3.93 25.90 -7.95
C ASN A 404 -4.76 26.09 -6.69
N ARG A 405 -5.32 27.28 -6.44
CA ARG A 405 -6.26 27.47 -5.32
C ARG A 405 -7.50 26.59 -5.44
N ARG A 406 -8.02 26.39 -6.65
CA ARG A 406 -9.19 25.53 -6.89
C ARG A 406 -8.83 24.05 -6.78
N LEU A 407 -7.66 23.65 -7.25
CA LEU A 407 -7.13 22.29 -7.11
C LEU A 407 -6.90 21.94 -5.63
N MET A 408 -6.16 22.78 -4.90
CA MET A 408 -5.85 22.57 -3.48
C MET A 408 -7.09 22.61 -2.58
N ALA A 409 -8.20 23.21 -3.03
CA ALA A 409 -9.46 23.18 -2.29
C ALA A 409 -10.03 21.77 -2.11
N LEU A 410 -9.68 20.81 -3.00
CA LEU A 410 -10.09 19.40 -2.87
C LEU A 410 -9.58 18.76 -1.56
N ASN A 411 -8.42 19.17 -1.04
CA ASN A 411 -7.89 18.66 0.24
C ASN A 411 -8.74 19.03 1.46
N SER A 412 -9.68 19.94 1.28
CA SER A 412 -10.55 20.46 2.33
C SER A 412 -12.03 20.30 2.02
N ASP A 413 -12.36 19.59 0.94
CA ASP A 413 -13.75 19.32 0.60
C ASP A 413 -14.30 18.13 1.41
N SER A 414 -15.58 17.81 1.21
CA SER A 414 -16.25 16.73 1.93
C SER A 414 -16.03 15.35 1.31
N ASP A 415 -15.30 15.26 0.20
CA ASP A 415 -15.11 14.04 -0.58
C ASP A 415 -13.77 13.39 -0.22
N PRO A 416 -13.78 12.32 0.60
CA PRO A 416 -12.55 11.70 1.10
C PRO A 416 -11.76 10.96 0.00
N LEU A 417 -12.29 10.91 -1.22
CA LEU A 417 -11.68 10.29 -2.38
C LEU A 417 -11.21 11.34 -3.39
N THR A 418 -11.17 12.62 -3.00
CA THR A 418 -10.46 13.65 -3.74
C THR A 418 -9.26 14.16 -2.94
N GLY A 419 -8.24 14.59 -3.67
CA GLY A 419 -7.03 15.15 -3.08
C GLY A 419 -6.23 15.92 -4.11
N CYS A 420 -5.24 16.66 -3.63
CA CYS A 420 -4.38 17.51 -4.41
C CYS A 420 -2.97 17.53 -3.81
N VAL A 421 -1.98 17.23 -4.65
CA VAL A 421 -0.58 17.31 -4.26
C VAL A 421 0.00 18.69 -4.56
N ALA A 422 0.69 19.27 -3.57
CA ALA A 422 1.47 20.49 -3.78
C ALA A 422 2.62 20.20 -4.75
N ALA A 423 2.88 21.11 -5.68
CA ALA A 423 3.91 20.94 -6.71
C ALA A 423 4.57 22.26 -7.14
N THR A 424 4.10 23.40 -6.65
CA THR A 424 4.64 24.72 -7.00
C THR A 424 6.12 24.91 -6.63
N ASP A 425 6.63 24.14 -5.67
CA ASP A 425 8.02 24.13 -5.21
C ASP A 425 8.94 23.26 -6.09
N LEU A 426 8.40 22.36 -6.92
CA LEU A 426 9.19 21.38 -7.67
C LEU A 426 10.01 22.01 -8.80
N PRO A 427 11.24 21.54 -9.07
CA PRO A 427 12.13 22.17 -10.03
C PRO A 427 11.56 22.15 -11.46
N LYS A 428 11.68 23.27 -12.16
CA LYS A 428 11.27 23.42 -13.56
C LYS A 428 12.35 22.94 -14.54
N ARG A 429 11.94 22.66 -15.77
CA ARG A 429 12.87 22.36 -16.87
C ARG A 429 13.75 23.59 -17.19
N ALA A 430 15.04 23.37 -17.44
CA ALA A 430 16.01 24.45 -17.63
C ALA A 430 15.77 25.24 -18.94
N ASP A 431 15.37 24.56 -20.01
CA ASP A 431 15.03 25.10 -21.33
C ASP A 431 13.56 25.56 -21.44
N ASP A 432 12.82 25.60 -20.33
CA ASP A 432 11.47 26.19 -20.32
C ASP A 432 11.52 27.67 -19.89
N PRO A 433 11.49 28.61 -20.85
CA PRO A 433 11.54 30.05 -20.55
C PRO A 433 10.32 30.51 -19.75
N TYR A 434 9.18 29.82 -19.88
CA TYR A 434 7.95 30.15 -19.18
C TYR A 434 7.84 29.45 -17.83
N GLY A 435 8.70 28.45 -17.56
CA GLY A 435 8.71 27.68 -16.33
C GLY A 435 7.41 26.93 -16.03
N SER A 436 6.65 26.59 -17.07
CA SER A 436 5.38 25.87 -17.00
C SER A 436 5.57 24.37 -16.80
N HIS A 437 6.71 23.81 -17.22
CA HIS A 437 6.99 22.38 -17.22
C HIS A 437 7.94 21.99 -16.10
N PHE A 438 7.64 20.88 -15.44
CA PHE A 438 8.53 20.27 -14.46
C PHE A 438 9.79 19.70 -15.14
N SER A 439 10.91 19.72 -14.41
CA SER A 439 12.11 18.97 -14.78
C SER A 439 11.91 17.47 -14.55
N ALA A 440 12.86 16.65 -15.00
CA ALA A 440 12.87 15.22 -14.68
C ALA A 440 12.91 14.94 -13.17
N GLU A 441 13.71 15.70 -12.41
CA GLU A 441 13.71 15.64 -10.95
C GLU A 441 12.36 16.01 -10.36
N GLY A 442 11.74 17.08 -10.87
CA GLY A 442 10.41 17.52 -10.45
C GLY A 442 9.35 16.45 -10.69
N LEU A 443 9.37 15.78 -11.84
CA LEU A 443 8.42 14.71 -12.16
C LEU A 443 8.62 13.45 -11.30
N ARG A 444 9.86 13.12 -10.92
CA ARG A 444 10.15 12.04 -9.95
C ARG A 444 9.50 12.33 -8.60
N GLN A 445 9.75 13.53 -8.07
CA GLN A 445 9.18 13.96 -6.79
C GLN A 445 7.65 14.08 -6.87
N LEU A 446 7.11 14.59 -7.99
CA LEU A 446 5.67 14.69 -8.20
C LEU A 446 5.01 13.30 -8.16
N GLY A 447 5.57 12.32 -8.88
CA GLY A 447 5.07 10.94 -8.87
C GLY A 447 5.07 10.32 -7.46
N GLN A 448 6.12 10.58 -6.67
CA GLN A 448 6.16 10.15 -5.27
C GLN A 448 5.07 10.82 -4.43
N ARG A 449 4.83 12.13 -4.59
CA ARG A 449 3.77 12.85 -3.86
C ARG A 449 2.38 12.29 -4.20
N TYR A 450 2.09 12.03 -5.48
CA TYR A 450 0.85 11.36 -5.88
C TYR A 450 0.70 9.97 -5.25
N ALA A 451 1.78 9.19 -5.16
CA ALA A 451 1.74 7.86 -4.56
C ALA A 451 1.46 7.92 -3.06
N ASN A 452 2.06 8.89 -2.37
CA ASN A 452 1.81 9.13 -0.94
C ASN A 452 0.36 9.54 -0.68
N GLU A 453 -0.18 10.44 -1.50
CA GLU A 453 -1.58 10.87 -1.41
C GLU A 453 -2.53 9.69 -1.68
N TYR A 454 -2.27 8.90 -2.72
CA TYR A 454 -3.05 7.70 -3.04
C TYR A 454 -3.12 6.72 -1.88
N LEU A 455 -1.99 6.45 -1.21
CA LEU A 455 -1.91 5.54 -0.06
C LEU A 455 -2.59 6.06 1.21
N GLN A 456 -2.97 7.35 1.27
CA GLN A 456 -3.71 7.93 2.39
C GLN A 456 -5.23 7.90 2.15
N MET A 457 -5.67 7.65 0.91
CA MET A 457 -7.09 7.61 0.59
C MET A 457 -7.76 6.34 1.16
N PRO A 458 -9.00 6.44 1.67
CA PRO A 458 -9.71 5.29 2.19
C PRO A 458 -9.83 4.15 1.16
N GLY A 459 -9.47 2.93 1.58
CA GLY A 459 -9.54 1.73 0.75
C GLY A 459 -8.39 1.55 -0.25
N ARG A 460 -7.28 2.29 -0.09
CA ARG A 460 -6.09 2.23 -0.95
C ARG A 460 -4.83 1.77 -0.20
#